data_AF-A0A6I5CFX7-F1
#
_entry.id   AF-A0A6I5CFX7-F1
#
_cell.length_a   1.000
_cell.length_b   1.000
_cell.length_c   1.000
_cell.angle_alpha   90.00
_cell.angle_beta   90.00
_cell.angle_gamma   90.00
#
_symmetry.space_group_name_H-M   'P 1'
#
loop_
_entity.id
_entity.type
_entity.pdbx_description
1 polymer ?
#
loop_
_entity_poly.entity_id
_entity_poly.type
_entity_poly.pdbx_seq_one_letter_code
_entity_poly.pdbx_strand_id
1 'polypeptide(L)'
;MTSRYSRPPGAPTLMHVALVCPDIDASLRFYRDGLGFARTYEWTRSAKAGCPCQAIYSGRGVYIELDGSTYIELFPGGTLGTDSSGGPLQHIALVVPDVDEAYRRCLTAGGQAFPLDEWAGDP
;
A
#
# COMPACT_ATOMS: atom_id res chain seq x y z
N MET A 1 12.44 26.31 -9.44
CA MET A 1 11.04 26.16 -9.92
C MET A 1 10.90 24.74 -10.43
N THR A 2 10.43 23.83 -9.58
CA THR A 2 10.13 22.45 -10.01
C THR A 2 8.84 22.49 -10.82
N SER A 3 8.95 22.13 -12.10
CA SER A 3 7.78 21.88 -12.94
C SER A 3 6.97 20.79 -12.26
N ARG A 4 5.86 21.16 -11.62
CA ARG A 4 4.88 20.18 -11.17
C ARG A 4 4.35 19.55 -12.43
N TYR A 5 4.60 18.25 -12.61
CA TYR A 5 3.93 17.47 -13.63
C TYR A 5 2.42 17.67 -13.44
N SER A 6 1.82 18.50 -14.29
CA SER A 6 0.39 18.77 -14.26
C SER A 6 -0.28 17.72 -15.12
N ARG A 7 -0.87 16.71 -14.46
CA ARG A 7 -1.72 15.73 -15.14
C ARG A 7 -2.82 16.49 -15.93
N PRO A 8 -3.10 16.12 -17.20
CA PRO A 8 -4.22 16.69 -17.93
C PRO A 8 -5.54 16.47 -17.17
N PRO A 9 -6.44 17.47 -17.08
CA PRO A 9 -7.76 17.29 -16.50
C PRO A 9 -8.49 16.11 -17.14
N GLY A 10 -9.06 15.23 -16.31
CA GLY A 10 -9.82 14.05 -16.77
C GLY A 10 -8.96 12.85 -17.22
N ALA A 11 -7.63 12.93 -17.19
CA ALA A 11 -6.80 11.77 -17.49
C ALA A 11 -6.90 10.70 -16.38
N PRO A 12 -6.96 9.39 -16.72
CA PRO A 12 -6.98 8.31 -15.73
C PRO A 12 -5.82 8.41 -14.73
N THR A 13 -6.07 7.98 -13.49
CA THR A 13 -5.07 7.93 -12.42
C THR A 13 -5.16 6.66 -11.61
N LEU A 14 -4.08 6.34 -10.91
CA LEU A 14 -4.06 5.29 -9.91
C LEU A 14 -4.86 5.76 -8.69
N MET A 15 -6.04 5.18 -8.51
CA MET A 15 -6.86 5.41 -7.32
C MET A 15 -6.35 4.57 -6.16
N HIS A 16 -6.14 3.27 -6.35
CA HIS A 16 -5.60 2.42 -5.29
C HIS A 16 -4.90 1.18 -5.83
N VAL A 17 -4.08 0.58 -4.96
CA VAL A 17 -3.58 -0.79 -5.13
C VAL A 17 -4.08 -1.63 -3.96
N ALA A 18 -4.79 -2.71 -4.28
CA ALA A 18 -5.32 -3.65 -3.30
C ALA A 18 -4.31 -4.76 -3.00
N LEU A 19 -4.05 -4.99 -1.72
CA LEU A 19 -3.11 -5.99 -1.21
C LEU A 19 -3.80 -6.89 -0.19
N VAL A 20 -3.45 -8.18 -0.21
CA VAL A 20 -3.79 -9.11 0.87
C VAL A 20 -2.63 -9.19 1.85
N CYS A 21 -2.92 -9.17 3.15
CA CYS A 21 -1.94 -9.25 4.20
C CYS A 21 -2.39 -10.25 5.29
N PRO A 22 -1.45 -10.90 5.98
CA PRO A 22 -1.77 -11.81 7.09
C PRO A 22 -2.21 -11.06 8.35
N ASP A 23 -1.77 -9.82 8.54
CA ASP A 23 -2.06 -8.98 9.71
C ASP A 23 -2.23 -7.51 9.26
N ILE A 24 -3.47 -7.03 9.34
CA ILE A 24 -3.83 -5.65 9.00
C ILE A 24 -3.21 -4.66 9.99
N ASP A 25 -3.18 -4.98 11.28
CA ASP A 25 -2.71 -4.03 12.29
C ASP A 25 -1.18 -3.90 12.25
N ALA A 26 -0.45 -4.99 11.94
CA ALA A 26 0.98 -4.92 11.64
C ALA A 26 1.25 -4.08 10.39
N SER A 27 0.46 -4.27 9.33
CA SER A 27 0.57 -3.48 8.11
C SER A 27 0.28 -2.00 8.38
N LEU A 28 -0.74 -1.68 9.18
CA LEU A 28 -1.07 -0.31 9.58
C LEU A 28 0.04 0.33 10.41
N ARG A 29 0.68 -0.39 11.33
CA ARG A 29 1.85 0.13 12.05
C ARG A 29 2.97 0.52 11.09
N PHE A 30 3.27 -0.32 10.10
CA PHE A 30 4.28 0.00 9.08
C PHE A 30 3.93 1.28 8.30
N TYR A 31 2.74 1.37 7.72
CA TYR A 31 2.34 2.52 6.90
C TYR A 31 2.11 3.81 7.72
N ARG A 32 1.52 3.70 8.92
CA ARG A 32 1.22 4.84 9.78
C ARG A 32 2.43 5.31 10.57
N ASP A 33 3.06 4.41 11.33
CA ASP A 33 4.11 4.77 12.27
C ASP A 33 5.46 4.87 11.55
N GLY A 34 5.72 3.96 10.61
CA GLY A 34 6.92 3.97 9.76
C GLY A 34 6.91 5.11 8.75
N LEU A 35 5.91 5.16 7.88
CA LEU A 35 5.85 6.12 6.76
C LEU A 35 5.06 7.40 7.06
N GLY A 36 4.31 7.47 8.16
CA GLY A 36 3.60 8.68 8.59
C GLY A 36 2.21 8.87 7.97
N PHE A 37 1.65 7.89 7.26
CA PHE A 37 0.31 8.03 6.68
C PHE A 37 -0.76 8.01 7.78
N ALA A 38 -1.50 9.10 7.93
CA ALA A 38 -2.43 9.28 9.05
C ALA A 38 -3.90 9.01 8.71
N ARG A 39 -4.31 9.14 7.44
CA ARG A 39 -5.72 9.05 7.03
C ARG A 39 -6.03 7.62 6.59
N THR A 40 -6.88 6.95 7.37
CA THR A 40 -7.34 5.60 7.10
C THR A 40 -8.86 5.53 7.09
N TYR A 41 -9.43 4.69 6.22
CA TYR A 41 -10.86 4.48 6.12
C TYR A 41 -11.15 2.98 6.18
N GLU A 42 -11.94 2.56 7.17
CA GLU A 42 -12.29 1.15 7.33
C GLU A 42 -13.70 0.87 6.81
N TRP A 43 -13.87 -0.33 6.26
CA TRP A 43 -15.16 -0.84 5.80
C TRP A 43 -15.21 -2.35 6.00
N THR A 44 -16.42 -2.91 6.05
CA THR A 44 -16.60 -4.33 6.44
C THR A 44 -17.32 -5.19 5.40
N ARG A 45 -17.88 -4.56 4.36
CA ARG A 45 -18.67 -5.23 3.36
C ARG A 45 -18.71 -4.44 2.06
N SER A 46 -18.65 -5.15 0.93
CA SER A 46 -19.02 -4.63 -0.38
C SER A 46 -20.10 -5.53 -0.98
N ALA A 47 -21.01 -4.95 -1.75
CA ALA A 47 -22.11 -5.67 -2.38
C ALA A 47 -22.27 -5.26 -3.84
N LYS A 48 -22.89 -6.14 -4.64
CA LYS A 48 -23.15 -5.85 -6.03
C LYS A 48 -24.13 -4.68 -6.15
N ALA A 49 -23.80 -3.71 -7.02
CA ALA A 49 -24.68 -2.61 -7.33
C ALA A 49 -26.07 -3.12 -7.77
N GLY A 50 -27.14 -2.55 -7.19
CA GLY A 50 -28.51 -2.99 -7.43
C GLY A 50 -28.94 -4.30 -6.75
N CYS A 51 -28.03 -5.00 -6.07
CA CYS A 51 -28.32 -6.24 -5.35
C CYS A 51 -27.58 -6.25 -3.98
N PRO A 52 -27.98 -5.40 -3.01
CA PRO A 52 -27.25 -5.24 -1.74
C PRO A 52 -27.18 -6.52 -0.89
N CYS A 53 -28.12 -7.46 -1.10
CA CYS A 53 -28.09 -8.78 -0.47
C CYS A 53 -26.96 -9.68 -0.99
N GLN A 54 -26.42 -9.41 -2.19
CA GLN A 54 -25.30 -10.15 -2.77
C GLN A 54 -23.98 -9.49 -2.38
N ALA A 55 -23.41 -9.92 -1.25
CA ALA A 55 -22.07 -9.49 -0.84
C ALA A 55 -21.03 -9.98 -1.86
N ILE A 56 -20.14 -9.07 -2.29
CA ILE A 56 -18.95 -9.38 -3.09
C ILE A 56 -17.79 -9.68 -2.15
N TYR A 57 -17.70 -8.96 -1.03
CA TYR A 57 -16.73 -9.18 0.01
C TYR A 57 -17.35 -8.92 1.39
N SER A 58 -16.96 -9.74 2.36
CA SER A 58 -17.32 -9.62 3.77
C SER A 58 -16.06 -9.85 4.60
N GLY A 59 -15.64 -8.84 5.35
CA GLY A 59 -14.38 -8.84 6.11
C GLY A 59 -13.87 -7.42 6.30
N ARG A 60 -12.80 -7.24 7.08
CA ARG A 60 -12.22 -5.91 7.32
C ARG A 60 -11.43 -5.45 6.10
N GLY A 61 -11.81 -4.36 5.47
CA GLY A 61 -11.02 -3.65 4.46
C GLY A 61 -10.54 -2.32 5.01
N VAL A 62 -9.31 -1.93 4.68
CA VAL A 62 -8.73 -0.64 5.14
C VAL A 62 -8.07 0.10 3.99
N TYR A 63 -8.55 1.31 3.70
CA TYR A 63 -7.82 2.26 2.86
C TYR A 63 -6.83 3.07 3.69
N ILE A 64 -5.65 3.32 3.13
CA ILE A 64 -4.61 4.21 3.64
C ILE A 64 -4.36 5.27 2.57
N GLU A 65 -4.65 6.54 2.87
CA GLU A 65 -4.48 7.64 1.91
C GLU A 65 -3.00 8.03 1.80
N LEU A 66 -2.48 7.97 0.57
CA LEU A 66 -1.11 8.36 0.24
C LEU A 66 -1.03 9.84 -0.15
N ASP A 67 -1.91 10.26 -1.07
CA ASP A 67 -2.01 11.63 -1.56
C ASP A 67 -3.41 11.89 -2.14
N GLY A 68 -4.27 12.55 -1.37
CA GLY A 68 -5.60 13.01 -1.78
C GLY A 68 -6.55 11.87 -2.20
N SER A 69 -6.42 11.42 -3.44
CA SER A 69 -7.26 10.38 -4.08
C SER A 69 -6.52 9.09 -4.41
N THR A 70 -5.28 8.92 -3.95
CA THR A 70 -4.49 7.70 -4.15
C THR A 70 -4.30 6.96 -2.83
N TYR A 71 -4.59 5.65 -2.82
CA TYR A 71 -4.62 4.83 -1.61
C TYR A 71 -3.87 3.50 -1.75
N ILE A 72 -3.45 2.94 -0.62
CA ILE A 72 -3.25 1.48 -0.48
C ILE A 72 -4.51 0.91 0.16
N GLU A 73 -5.02 -0.19 -0.38
CA GLU A 73 -6.16 -0.92 0.19
C GLU A 73 -5.69 -2.26 0.74
N LEU A 74 -5.96 -2.52 2.01
CA LEU A 74 -5.55 -3.73 2.70
C LEU A 74 -6.75 -4.64 2.95
N PHE A 75 -6.56 -5.92 2.64
CA PHE A 75 -7.46 -7.02 2.92
C PHE A 75 -6.77 -8.09 3.77
N PRO A 76 -7.50 -8.83 4.60
CA PRO A 76 -7.03 -10.04 5.25
C PRO A 76 -6.93 -11.17 4.22
N GLY A 77 -6.08 -12.15 4.50
CA GLY A 77 -5.97 -13.37 3.69
C GLY A 77 -4.56 -13.66 3.15
N GLY A 78 -3.56 -12.85 3.51
CA GLY A 78 -2.17 -13.20 3.25
C GLY A 78 -1.67 -14.36 4.13
N THR A 79 -0.59 -15.01 3.68
CA THR A 79 0.10 -16.06 4.45
C THR A 79 1.29 -15.46 5.18
N LEU A 80 1.42 -15.72 6.49
CA LEU A 80 2.58 -15.28 7.27
C LEU A 80 3.89 -15.82 6.66
N GLY A 81 4.90 -14.95 6.57
CA GLY A 81 6.21 -15.31 6.02
C GLY A 81 6.26 -15.48 4.49
N THR A 82 5.18 -15.14 3.77
CA THR A 82 5.16 -15.11 2.31
C THR A 82 5.19 -13.66 1.83
N ASP A 83 6.04 -13.36 0.84
CA ASP A 83 6.09 -12.07 0.16
C ASP A 83 5.46 -12.16 -1.25
N SER A 84 5.58 -11.09 -2.02
CA SER A 84 5.02 -11.02 -3.38
C SER A 84 5.94 -11.60 -4.46
N SER A 85 7.10 -12.16 -4.14
CA SER A 85 8.11 -12.61 -5.12
C SER A 85 7.59 -13.69 -6.08
N GLY A 86 6.67 -14.54 -5.62
CA GLY A 86 6.00 -15.55 -6.46
C GLY A 86 4.73 -15.06 -7.18
N GLY A 87 4.37 -13.79 -6.99
CA GLY A 87 3.13 -13.20 -7.50
C GLY A 87 3.34 -12.26 -8.70
N PRO A 88 2.24 -11.78 -9.30
CA PRO A 88 2.29 -10.87 -10.46
C PRO A 88 2.65 -9.41 -10.09
N LEU A 89 2.72 -9.07 -8.80
CA LEU A 89 3.05 -7.73 -8.31
C LEU A 89 4.46 -7.74 -7.69
N GLN A 90 5.42 -7.09 -8.34
CA GLN A 90 6.82 -7.11 -7.89
C GLN A 90 7.05 -6.15 -6.70
N HIS A 91 6.82 -4.84 -6.87
CA HIS A 91 6.92 -3.84 -5.80
C HIS A 91 6.00 -2.64 -6.04
N ILE A 92 5.81 -1.83 -4.99
CA ILE A 92 5.21 -0.50 -5.06
C ILE A 92 6.27 0.49 -4.56
N ALA A 93 6.61 1.48 -5.38
CA ALA A 93 7.56 2.53 -5.01
C ALA A 93 6.82 3.74 -4.43
N LEU A 94 7.30 4.23 -3.28
CA LEU A 94 6.77 5.41 -2.61
C LEU A 94 7.83 6.49 -2.56
N VAL A 95 7.48 7.71 -2.94
CA VAL A 95 8.37 8.87 -2.82
C VAL A 95 8.32 9.36 -1.37
N VAL A 96 9.49 9.44 -0.74
CA VAL A 96 9.67 9.96 0.61
C VAL A 96 10.62 11.15 0.60
N PRO A 97 10.50 12.09 1.54
CA PRO A 97 11.38 13.25 1.60
C PRO A 97 12.82 12.89 1.99
N ASP A 98 13.00 11.81 2.76
CA ASP A 98 14.29 11.29 3.21
C ASP A 98 14.20 9.75 3.28
N VAL A 99 15.02 9.07 2.49
CA VAL A 99 15.01 7.60 2.37
C VAL A 99 15.60 6.95 3.61
N ASP A 100 16.67 7.52 4.17
CA ASP A 100 17.35 6.94 5.34
C ASP A 100 16.48 7.05 6.59
N GLU A 101 15.82 8.20 6.76
CA GLU A 101 14.84 8.38 7.84
C GLU A 101 13.67 7.42 7.71
N ALA A 102 13.07 7.35 6.52
CA ALA A 102 11.95 6.45 6.25
C ALA A 102 12.35 4.99 6.51
N TYR A 103 13.54 4.58 6.05
CA TYR A 103 14.06 3.23 6.27
C TYR A 103 14.15 2.90 7.77
N ARG A 104 14.80 3.75 8.58
CA ARG A 104 14.93 3.50 10.03
C ARG A 104 13.58 3.44 10.75
N ARG A 105 12.64 4.32 10.39
CA ARG A 105 11.30 4.35 10.98
C ARG A 105 10.50 3.11 10.60
N CYS A 106 10.58 2.69 9.34
CA CYS A 106 9.96 1.45 8.86
C CYS A 106 10.48 0.22 9.61
N LEU A 107 11.80 0.11 9.82
CA LEU A 107 12.37 -0.98 10.64
C LEU A 107 11.83 -0.95 12.08
N THR A 108 11.78 0.24 12.70
CA THR A 108 11.25 0.41 14.06
C THR A 108 9.76 0.02 14.15
N ALA A 109 9.00 0.27 13.09
CA ALA A 109 7.59 -0.10 12.98
C ALA A 109 7.35 -1.60 12.68
N GLY A 110 8.42 -2.41 12.61
CA GLY A 110 8.35 -3.85 12.34
C GLY A 110 8.48 -4.23 10.86
N GLY A 111 8.87 -3.28 10.00
CA GLY A 111 9.24 -3.55 8.62
C GLY A 111 10.50 -4.41 8.53
N GLN A 112 10.58 -5.19 7.46
CA GLN A 112 11.76 -6.01 7.15
C GLN A 112 12.38 -5.49 5.85
N ALA A 113 13.69 -5.25 5.88
CA ALA A 113 14.42 -4.91 4.68
C ALA A 113 14.52 -6.15 3.79
N PHE A 114 14.17 -6.00 2.51
CA PHE A 114 14.44 -7.04 1.52
C PHE A 114 15.92 -6.99 1.16
N PRO A 115 16.67 -8.09 1.26
CA PRO A 115 18.08 -8.10 0.88
C PRO A 115 18.17 -7.96 -0.64
N LEU A 116 18.78 -6.87 -1.09
CA LEU A 116 19.19 -6.70 -2.48
C LEU A 116 20.70 -6.65 -2.49
N ASP A 117 21.33 -7.53 -3.25
CA ASP A 117 22.73 -7.32 -3.63
C ASP A 117 22.77 -6.10 -4.56
N GLU A 118 23.76 -5.23 -4.36
CA GLU A 118 23.98 -4.13 -5.29
C GLU A 118 24.25 -4.70 -6.67
N TRP A 119 23.43 -4.31 -7.64
CA TRP A 119 23.71 -4.61 -9.04
C TRP A 119 25.01 -3.92 -9.43
N ALA A 120 26.00 -4.70 -9.84
CA ALA A 120 27.33 -4.19 -10.23
C ALA A 120 27.31 -3.30 -11.48
N GLY A 121 26.15 -3.15 -12.14
CA GLY A 121 25.97 -2.32 -13.33
C GLY A 121 26.15 -3.06 -14.66
N ASP A 122 26.16 -4.40 -14.65
CA ASP A 122 26.26 -5.21 -15.87
C ASP A 122 24.92 -5.27 -16.61
N PRO A 123 24.86 -4.96 -17.92
CA PRO A 123 23.64 -4.76 -18.71
C PRO A 123 22.62 -5.91 -18.69
#